data_AF-A0A948I0I0-F1
#
_entry.id   AF-A0A948I0I0-F1
#
_cell.length_a   1.000
_cell.length_b   1.000
_cell.length_c   1.000
_cell.angle_alpha   90.00
_cell.angle_beta   90.00
_cell.angle_gamma   90.00
#
_symmetry.space_group_name_H-M   'P 1'
#
loop_
_entity.id
_entity.type
_entity.pdbx_description
1 polymer ?
#
loop_
_entity_poly.entity_id
_entity_poly.type
_entity_poly.pdbx_seq_one_letter_code
_entity_poly.pdbx_strand_id
1 'polypeptide(L)'
;MEARLRNQDIQRTNNLQELSSCVSSFAYDNSRLPANLNELKSGVRYSYCSSAVDPETQKEYEYRVISGDQFELCGEFARSTMDEFPNSDYYGKWQKHDKGQLCEIQTLTFNTFPIQDKTLPFPAR
;
A
#
# COMPACT_ATOMS: atom_id res chain seq x y z
N MET A 1 9.98 -26.07 10.14
CA MET A 1 8.66 -25.38 10.10
C MET A 1 8.81 -23.87 10.03
N GLU A 2 9.76 -23.27 10.75
CA GLU A 2 9.98 -21.81 10.76
C GLU A 2 10.29 -21.17 9.40
N ALA A 3 11.05 -21.85 8.54
CA ALA A 3 11.37 -21.34 7.20
C ALA A 3 10.13 -21.18 6.30
N ARG A 4 9.12 -22.03 6.48
CA ARG A 4 7.86 -21.96 5.72
C ARG A 4 7.03 -20.75 6.16
N LEU A 5 6.87 -20.57 7.47
CA LEU A 5 6.16 -19.41 8.04
C LEU A 5 6.82 -18.10 7.63
N ARG A 6 8.16 -18.04 7.70
CA ARG A 6 8.92 -16.87 7.25
C ARG A 6 8.68 -16.57 5.76
N ASN A 7 8.67 -17.60 4.91
CA ASN A 7 8.43 -17.41 3.49
C ASN A 7 7.00 -16.95 3.18
N GLN A 8 6.02 -17.42 3.95
CA GLN A 8 4.63 -16.96 3.87
C GLN A 8 4.49 -15.49 4.28
N ASP A 9 5.11 -15.10 5.39
CA ASP A 9 5.10 -13.70 5.85
C ASP A 9 5.79 -12.77 4.84
N ILE A 10 6.92 -13.19 4.24
CA ILE A 10 7.57 -12.44 3.15
C ILE A 10 6.65 -12.28 1.94
N GLN A 11 5.94 -13.34 1.54
CA GLN A 11 4.97 -13.26 0.45
C GLN A 11 3.81 -12.31 0.78
N ARG A 12 3.32 -12.30 2.02
CA ARG A 12 2.29 -11.34 2.48
C ARG A 12 2.77 -9.90 2.40
N THR A 13 3.96 -9.62 2.91
CA THR A 13 4.58 -8.29 2.84
C THR A 13 4.71 -7.84 1.39
N ASN A 14 5.22 -8.70 0.50
CA ASN A 14 5.37 -8.37 -0.91
C ASN A 14 4.00 -8.11 -1.58
N ASN A 15 3.02 -8.97 -1.34
CA ASN A 15 1.66 -8.82 -1.89
C ASN A 15 1.01 -7.51 -1.44
N LEU A 16 1.12 -7.15 -0.15
CA LEU A 16 0.58 -5.90 0.39
C LEU A 16 1.30 -4.67 -0.19
N GLN A 17 2.62 -4.75 -0.35
CA GLN A 17 3.42 -3.67 -0.93
C GLN A 17 3.11 -3.47 -2.42
N GLU A 18 2.94 -4.56 -3.17
CA GLU A 18 2.50 -4.53 -4.56
C GLU A 18 1.08 -3.96 -4.69
N LEU A 19 0.13 -4.46 -3.88
CA LEU A 19 -1.24 -3.95 -3.84
C LEU A 19 -1.29 -2.45 -3.54
N SER A 20 -0.56 -2.00 -2.52
CA SER A 20 -0.43 -0.58 -2.19
C SER A 20 0.09 0.23 -3.36
N SER A 21 1.12 -0.26 -4.05
CA SER A 21 1.71 0.40 -5.22
C SER A 21 0.73 0.47 -6.40
N CYS A 22 -0.06 -0.58 -6.61
CA CYS A 22 -1.10 -0.61 -7.63
C CYS A 22 -2.27 0.33 -7.33
N VAL A 23 -2.76 0.35 -6.10
CA VAL A 23 -3.79 1.28 -5.65
C VAL A 23 -3.31 2.72 -5.81
N SER A 24 -2.07 2.99 -5.40
CA SER A 24 -1.44 4.30 -5.57
C SER A 24 -1.40 4.69 -7.05
N SER A 25 -0.91 3.80 -7.91
CA SER A 25 -0.80 4.06 -9.36
C SER A 25 -2.17 4.29 -10.00
N PHE A 26 -3.16 3.45 -9.69
CA PHE A 26 -4.53 3.63 -10.13
C PHE A 26 -5.08 4.99 -9.71
N ALA A 27 -4.81 5.39 -8.47
CA ALA A 27 -5.27 6.67 -7.94
C ALA A 27 -4.57 7.86 -8.60
N TYR A 28 -3.27 7.77 -8.89
CA TYR A 28 -2.58 8.78 -9.69
C TYR A 28 -3.19 8.92 -11.09
N ASP A 29 -3.49 7.80 -11.75
CA ASP A 29 -4.01 7.82 -13.12
C ASP A 29 -5.49 8.28 -13.20
N ASN A 30 -6.30 7.96 -12.17
CA ASN A 30 -7.73 8.27 -12.15
C ASN A 30 -8.10 9.46 -11.24
N SER A 31 -7.11 10.05 -10.55
CA SER A 31 -7.30 11.09 -9.51
C SER A 31 -8.31 10.70 -8.42
N ARG A 32 -8.45 9.39 -8.13
CA ARG A 32 -9.34 8.84 -7.11
C ARG A 32 -8.90 7.46 -6.66
N LEU A 33 -9.17 7.10 -5.42
CA LEU A 33 -8.99 5.73 -4.94
C LEU A 33 -10.01 4.78 -5.60
N PRO A 34 -9.61 3.51 -5.85
CA PRO A 34 -10.55 2.48 -6.26
C PRO A 34 -11.53 2.19 -5.11
N ALA A 35 -12.80 1.96 -5.41
CA ALA A 35 -13.80 1.64 -4.39
C ALA A 35 -13.54 0.27 -3.72
N ASN A 36 -12.88 -0.63 -4.44
CA ASN A 36 -12.48 -1.96 -3.97
C ASN A 36 -11.38 -2.53 -4.88
N LEU A 37 -10.69 -3.56 -4.41
CA LEU A 37 -9.63 -4.23 -5.17
C LEU A 37 -10.13 -4.87 -6.49
N ASN A 38 -11.43 -5.18 -6.59
CA ASN A 38 -12.01 -5.74 -7.80
C ASN A 38 -12.03 -4.72 -8.94
N GLU A 39 -12.04 -3.41 -8.65
CA GLU A 39 -11.97 -2.36 -9.66
C GLU A 39 -10.62 -2.38 -10.41
N LEU A 40 -9.55 -2.82 -9.74
CA LEU A 40 -8.23 -3.00 -10.37
C LEU A 40 -8.25 -4.09 -11.46
N LYS A 41 -9.21 -5.05 -11.41
CA LYS A 41 -9.39 -6.08 -12.45
C LYS A 41 -9.85 -5.50 -13.80
N SER A 42 -10.56 -4.38 -13.76
CA SER A 42 -11.13 -3.75 -14.96
C SER A 42 -10.03 -3.17 -15.88
N GLY A 43 -8.86 -2.83 -15.33
CA GLY A 43 -7.72 -2.37 -16.09
C GLY A 43 -6.74 -3.50 -16.36
N VAL A 44 -6.42 -3.78 -17.63
CA VAL A 44 -5.39 -4.77 -18.03
C VAL A 44 -4.08 -4.53 -17.27
N ARG A 45 -3.75 -3.26 -17.03
CA ARG A 45 -2.53 -2.81 -16.35
C ARG A 45 -2.46 -3.16 -14.85
N TYR A 46 -3.59 -3.31 -14.15
CA TYR A 46 -3.62 -3.56 -12.70
C TYR A 46 -4.27 -4.90 -12.34
N SER A 47 -4.71 -5.67 -13.34
CA SER A 47 -5.37 -6.96 -13.15
C SER A 47 -4.53 -7.95 -12.32
N TYR A 48 -3.21 -7.94 -12.47
CA TYR A 48 -2.30 -8.79 -11.70
C TYR A 48 -2.34 -8.49 -10.20
N CYS A 49 -2.52 -7.22 -9.81
CA CYS A 49 -2.51 -6.82 -8.39
C CYS A 49 -3.70 -7.42 -7.64
N SER A 50 -4.85 -7.48 -8.30
CA SER A 50 -6.08 -8.04 -7.73
C SER A 50 -6.05 -9.56 -7.52
N SER A 51 -5.02 -10.24 -8.05
CA SER A 51 -4.81 -11.68 -7.85
C SER A 51 -3.99 -12.00 -6.59
N ALA A 52 -3.47 -10.97 -5.92
CA ALA A 52 -2.74 -11.11 -4.67
C ALA A 52 -3.70 -11.60 -3.56
N VAL A 53 -3.47 -12.83 -3.10
CA VAL A 53 -4.19 -13.45 -1.99
C VAL A 53 -3.20 -13.88 -0.90
N ASP A 54 -3.72 -14.14 0.28
CA ASP A 54 -2.96 -14.70 1.38
C ASP A 54 -2.51 -16.14 1.04
N PRO A 55 -1.20 -16.45 1.13
CA PRO A 55 -0.69 -17.77 0.72
C PRO A 55 -1.07 -18.91 1.68
N GLU A 56 -1.55 -18.61 2.89
CA GLU A 56 -1.95 -19.60 3.89
C GLU A 56 -3.45 -19.87 3.86
N THR A 57 -4.25 -18.81 3.80
CA THR A 57 -5.72 -18.86 3.89
C THR A 57 -6.40 -18.79 2.52
N GLN A 58 -5.66 -18.43 1.46
CA GLN A 58 -6.18 -18.15 0.11
C GLN A 58 -7.26 -17.07 0.08
N LYS A 59 -7.31 -16.21 1.11
CA LYS A 59 -8.26 -15.10 1.19
C LYS A 59 -7.69 -13.84 0.55
N GLU A 60 -8.55 -13.01 -0.01
CA GLU A 60 -8.19 -11.67 -0.45
C GLU A 60 -7.81 -10.80 0.77
N TYR A 61 -6.86 -9.88 0.60
CA TYR A 61 -6.48 -8.94 1.64
C TYR A 61 -7.61 -7.95 1.90
N GLU A 62 -7.79 -7.56 3.18
CA GLU A 62 -8.79 -6.55 3.52
C GLU A 62 -8.32 -5.18 3.05
N TYR A 63 -9.17 -4.52 2.27
CA TYR A 63 -8.97 -3.18 1.75
C TYR A 63 -10.15 -2.30 2.14
N ARG A 64 -9.85 -1.14 2.72
CA ARG A 64 -10.87 -0.16 3.09
C ARG A 64 -10.41 1.26 2.73
N VAL A 65 -11.28 2.02 2.08
CA VAL A 65 -11.06 3.46 1.87
C VAL A 65 -11.50 4.20 3.12
N ILE A 66 -10.60 4.97 3.74
CA ILE A 66 -10.88 5.79 4.92
C ILE A 66 -11.33 7.19 4.49
N SER A 67 -10.64 7.77 3.50
CA SER A 67 -10.94 9.09 2.91
C SER A 67 -10.61 9.09 1.41
N GLY A 68 -10.86 10.20 0.71
CA GLY A 68 -10.57 10.30 -0.74
C GLY A 68 -9.09 10.10 -1.11
N ASP A 69 -8.19 10.24 -0.15
CA ASP A 69 -6.73 10.15 -0.26
C ASP A 69 -6.11 9.12 0.69
N GLN A 70 -6.89 8.47 1.55
CA GLN A 70 -6.39 7.46 2.49
C GLN A 70 -7.10 6.12 2.32
N PHE A 71 -6.30 5.07 2.31
CA PHE A 71 -6.79 3.69 2.32
C PHE A 71 -6.02 2.86 3.33
N GLU A 72 -6.66 1.81 3.83
CA GLU A 72 -6.14 0.84 4.77
C GLU A 72 -6.02 -0.51 4.08
N LEU A 73 -4.89 -1.18 4.33
CA LEU A 73 -4.65 -2.56 3.93
C LEU A 73 -4.26 -3.38 5.15
N CYS A 74 -4.96 -4.50 5.36
CA CYS A 74 -4.67 -5.42 6.46
C CYS A 74 -4.15 -6.77 5.96
N GLY A 75 -3.18 -7.33 6.67
CA GLY A 75 -2.68 -8.69 6.49
C GLY A 75 -2.58 -9.42 7.83
N GLU A 76 -2.67 -10.75 7.79
CA GLU A 76 -2.50 -11.62 8.96
C GLU A 76 -1.13 -12.30 8.91
N PHE A 77 -0.24 -11.96 9.85
CA PHE A 77 1.12 -12.47 9.91
C PHE A 77 1.26 -13.59 10.93
N ALA A 78 1.98 -14.66 10.57
CA ALA A 78 2.13 -15.82 11.44
C ALA A 78 3.24 -15.63 12.49
N ARG A 79 4.19 -14.72 12.26
CA ARG A 79 5.32 -14.41 13.13
C ARG A 79 5.42 -12.92 13.46
N SER A 80 6.13 -12.64 14.55
CA SER A 80 6.61 -11.30 14.87
C SER A 80 8.00 -11.10 14.29
N THR A 81 8.22 -9.95 13.66
CA THR A 81 9.52 -9.47 13.17
C THR A 81 9.95 -8.19 13.89
N MET A 82 9.26 -7.83 14.99
CA MET A 82 9.50 -6.62 15.77
C MET A 82 10.93 -6.52 16.31
N ASP A 83 11.51 -7.66 16.68
CA ASP A 83 12.89 -7.78 17.19
C ASP A 83 13.94 -7.96 16.07
N GLU A 84 13.51 -8.33 14.86
CA GLU A 84 14.40 -8.60 13.72
C GLU A 84 14.73 -7.31 12.94
N PHE A 85 13.85 -6.31 12.96
CA PHE A 85 14.03 -5.05 12.23
C PHE A 85 13.99 -3.83 13.15
N PRO A 86 15.00 -2.93 13.08
CA PRO A 86 14.95 -1.66 13.80
C PRO A 86 13.82 -0.77 13.27
N ASN A 87 13.33 0.15 14.09
CA ASN A 87 12.41 1.20 13.62
C ASN A 87 13.18 2.09 12.64
N SER A 88 13.00 1.83 11.35
CA SER A 88 13.62 2.58 10.27
C SER A 88 12.65 2.67 9.10
N ASP A 89 12.50 3.89 8.58
CA ASP A 89 11.72 4.17 7.37
C ASP A 89 12.31 3.52 6.11
N TYR A 90 13.51 2.92 6.21
CA TYR A 90 14.15 2.18 5.14
C TYR A 90 13.43 0.86 4.82
N TYR A 91 12.77 0.26 5.81
CA TYR A 91 12.00 -0.97 5.61
C TYR A 91 10.55 -0.62 5.26
N GLY A 92 9.97 -1.40 4.35
CA GLY A 92 8.56 -1.29 4.01
C GLY A 92 7.68 -1.45 5.25
N LYS A 93 6.54 -0.76 5.25
CA LYS A 93 5.65 -0.66 6.40
C LYS A 93 5.15 -2.02 6.92
N TRP A 94 5.10 -3.03 6.05
CA TRP A 94 4.73 -4.41 6.38
C TRP A 94 5.92 -5.35 6.60
N GLN A 95 7.18 -4.89 6.58
CA GLN A 95 8.34 -5.72 6.93
C GLN A 95 8.50 -5.86 8.45
N LYS A 96 8.20 -4.79 9.19
CA LYS A 96 8.19 -4.79 10.64
C LYS A 96 6.75 -4.96 11.13
N HIS A 97 6.43 -6.16 11.60
CA HIS A 97 5.09 -6.50 12.05
C HIS A 97 5.16 -7.38 13.29
N ASP A 98 4.11 -7.34 14.11
CA ASP A 98 3.93 -8.35 15.15
C ASP A 98 3.19 -9.58 14.59
N LYS A 99 3.12 -10.65 15.38
CA LYS A 99 2.27 -11.80 15.04
C LYS A 99 0.79 -11.39 15.16
N GLY A 100 0.01 -11.68 14.13
CA GLY A 100 -1.44 -11.43 14.08
C GLY A 100 -1.84 -10.49 12.95
N GLN A 101 -3.02 -9.87 13.08
CA GLN A 101 -3.54 -8.95 12.09
C GLN A 101 -2.87 -7.57 12.23
N LEU A 102 -2.23 -7.11 11.16
CA LEU A 102 -1.66 -5.78 11.06
C LEU A 102 -2.37 -5.02 9.94
N CYS A 103 -2.98 -3.90 10.30
CA CYS A 103 -3.59 -2.94 9.37
C CYS A 103 -2.71 -1.71 9.25
N GLU A 104 -2.36 -1.34 8.03
CA GLU A 104 -1.53 -0.18 7.76
C GLU A 104 -2.30 0.80 6.86
N ILE A 105 -2.31 2.07 7.28
CA ILE A 105 -2.95 3.15 6.54
C ILE A 105 -1.92 3.79 5.60
N GLN A 106 -2.30 3.88 4.33
CA GLN A 106 -1.56 4.58 3.30
C GLN A 106 -2.28 5.89 2.97
N THR A 107 -1.52 6.98 3.01
CA THR A 107 -1.97 8.29 2.56
C THR A 107 -1.33 8.59 1.22
N LEU A 108 -2.15 8.86 0.22
CA LEU A 108 -1.71 9.30 -1.10
C LEU A 108 -1.60 10.81 -1.13
N THR A 109 -0.40 11.32 -1.36
CA THR A 109 -0.24 12.71 -1.74
C THR A 109 -0.48 12.83 -3.23
N PHE A 110 -1.72 13.14 -3.61
CA PHE A 110 -1.95 13.76 -4.91
C PHE A 110 -1.16 15.07 -4.88
N ASN A 111 -0.20 15.23 -5.79
CA ASN A 111 0.60 16.43 -5.83
C ASN A 111 -0.31 17.58 -6.34
N THR A 112 -1.20 18.07 -5.48
CA THR A 112 -1.71 19.42 -5.60
C THR A 112 -0.49 20.28 -5.34
N PHE A 113 0.26 20.59 -6.39
CA PHE A 113 1.18 21.70 -6.32
C PHE A 113 0.37 22.84 -5.72
N PRO A 114 0.68 23.34 -4.49
CA PRO A 114 0.17 24.63 -4.13
C PRO A 114 0.69 25.53 -5.23
N ILE A 115 -0.20 26.16 -6.00
CA ILE A 115 0.20 27.23 -6.90
C ILE A 115 0.84 28.24 -5.96
N GLN A 116 2.16 28.20 -5.86
CA GLN A 116 2.94 29.30 -5.31
C GLN A 116 2.69 30.40 -6.32
N ASP A 117 1.65 31.20 -6.07
CA ASP A 117 1.47 32.51 -6.69
C ASP A 117 2.65 33.37 -6.26
N LYS A 118 3.80 33.08 -6.86
CA LYS A 118 4.95 33.95 -6.82
C LYS A 118 4.67 34.95 -7.93
N THR A 119 3.90 35.99 -7.61
CA THR A 119 3.95 37.25 -8.34
C THR A 119 5.39 37.74 -8.31
N LEU A 120 6.17 37.33 -9.32
CA LEU A 120 7.49 37.85 -9.58
C LEU A 120 7.27 39.31 -10.02
N PRO A 121 7.77 40.31 -9.28
CA PRO A 121 7.74 41.67 -9.78
C PRO A 121 8.61 41.71 -11.03
N PHE A 122 8.00 42.08 -12.16
CA PHE A 122 8.74 42.45 -13.36
C PHE A 122 9.72 43.58 -12.98
N PRO A 123 11.02 43.46 -13.31
CA PRO A 123 11.90 44.61 -13.15
C PRO A 123 11.39 45.71 -14.08
N ALA A 124 11.04 46.85 -13.49
CA ALA A 124 10.82 48.08 -14.23
C ALA A 124 12.13 48.45 -14.94
N ARG A 125 11.94 48.79 -16.20
CA ARG A 125 12.88 49.21 -17.25
C ARG A 125 14.16 49.92 -16.80
#